data_AF-A0A7S2I7J1-F1
#
_entry.id   AF-A0A7S2I7J1-F1
#
_cell.length_a   1.000
_cell.length_b   1.000
_cell.length_c   1.000
_cell.angle_alpha   90.00
_cell.angle_beta   90.00
_cell.angle_gamma   90.00
#
_symmetry.space_group_name_H-M   'P 1'
#
loop_
_entity.id
_entity.type
_entity.pdbx_description
1 polymer ?
#
loop_
_entity_poly.entity_id
_entity_poly.type
_entity_poly.pdbx_seq_one_letter_code
_entity_poly.pdbx_strand_id
1 'polypeptide(L)'
;ERYTGEWIDGRREGHGSFFFANGSRYVGDWVCNQKQGDGLLAFEDGSVYQGTFDKDRMAEGKMRASQELYSYIDLTKIVPAEQMTVVGAALRAALIRHNTSIKQSYRYFAAWECEATDAFEL
;
A
#
# COMPACT_ATOMS: atom_id res chain seq x y z
N GLU A 1 -3.32 3.70 15.86
CA GLU A 1 -3.08 4.41 14.58
C GLU A 1 -1.70 5.06 14.64
N ARG A 2 -1.06 5.33 13.50
CA ARG A 2 0.28 5.94 13.44
C ARG A 2 0.38 6.90 12.26
N TYR A 3 0.95 8.08 12.50
CA TYR A 3 1.29 9.03 11.44
C TYR A 3 2.81 9.19 11.31
N THR A 4 3.29 9.33 10.08
CA THR A 4 4.67 9.72 9.76
C THR A 4 4.61 10.80 8.68
N GLY A 5 5.01 12.02 9.02
CA GLY A 5 4.97 13.19 8.15
C GLY A 5 5.20 14.47 8.95
N GLU A 6 4.93 15.62 8.34
CA GLU A 6 5.15 16.92 8.96
C GLU A 6 4.03 17.26 9.96
N TRP A 7 4.42 18.01 11.00
CA TRP A 7 3.51 18.53 12.01
C TRP A 7 3.69 20.03 12.13
N ILE A 8 2.59 20.78 12.07
CA ILE A 8 2.55 22.22 12.33
C ILE A 8 1.48 22.47 13.40
N ASP A 9 1.85 23.10 14.51
CA ASP A 9 0.95 23.39 15.64
C ASP A 9 0.12 22.19 16.13
N GLY A 10 0.75 21.01 16.17
CA GLY A 10 0.09 19.77 16.60
C GLY A 10 -0.92 19.21 15.58
N ARG A 11 -0.88 19.69 14.33
CA ARG A 11 -1.69 19.18 13.21
C ARG A 11 -0.79 18.55 12.17
N ARG A 12 -1.27 17.45 11.57
CA ARG A 12 -0.67 16.84 10.38
C ARG A 12 -0.77 17.84 9.22
N GLU A 13 0.36 18.10 8.61
CA GLU A 13 0.50 19.05 7.50
C GLU A 13 1.45 18.47 6.45
N GLY A 14 1.45 19.04 5.25
CA GLY A 14 2.37 18.66 4.17
C GLY A 14 2.18 17.21 3.73
N HIS A 15 3.24 16.59 3.20
CA HIS A 15 3.15 15.22 2.70
C HIS A 15 3.39 14.20 3.83
N GLY A 16 2.51 13.21 3.95
CA GLY A 16 2.60 12.25 5.05
C GLY A 16 1.87 10.94 4.82
N SER A 17 2.18 9.97 5.68
CA SER A 17 1.55 8.66 5.69
C SER A 17 0.84 8.38 7.00
N PHE A 18 -0.38 7.83 6.92
CA PHE A 18 -1.19 7.47 8.07
C PHE A 18 -1.61 6.01 8.00
N PHE A 19 -1.39 5.30 9.09
CA PHE A 19 -1.75 3.90 9.30
C PHE A 19 -2.95 3.84 10.23
N PHE A 20 -4.06 3.38 9.67
CA PHE A 20 -5.31 3.19 10.38
C PHE A 20 -5.27 1.91 11.22
N ALA A 21 -6.10 1.84 12.25
CA ALA A 21 -6.14 0.68 13.14
C ALA A 21 -6.65 -0.58 12.45
N ASN A 22 -7.47 -0.43 11.41
CA ASN A 22 -7.99 -1.51 10.57
C ASN A 22 -6.95 -2.03 9.54
N GLY A 23 -5.72 -1.49 9.52
CA GLY A 23 -4.69 -1.91 8.57
C GLY A 23 -4.74 -1.19 7.22
N SER A 24 -5.74 -0.33 6.98
CA SER A 24 -5.72 0.59 5.85
C SER A 24 -4.58 1.61 5.99
N ARG A 25 -4.17 2.21 4.88
CA ARG A 25 -3.09 3.20 4.86
C ARG A 25 -3.34 4.30 3.85
N TYR A 26 -3.19 5.54 4.28
CA TYR A 26 -3.13 6.70 3.39
C TYR A 26 -1.70 7.20 3.23
N VAL A 27 -1.33 7.62 2.02
CA VAL A 27 -0.12 8.38 1.70
C VAL A 27 -0.52 9.51 0.77
N GLY A 28 -0.23 10.75 1.14
CA GLY A 28 -0.64 11.92 0.36
C GLY A 28 -0.53 13.19 1.19
N ASP A 29 -1.17 14.24 0.70
CA ASP A 29 -1.06 15.55 1.33
C ASP A 29 -2.05 15.72 2.49
N TRP A 30 -1.61 16.46 3.49
CA TRP A 30 -2.32 16.76 4.71
C TRP A 30 -2.42 18.27 4.88
N VAL A 31 -3.62 18.74 5.18
CA VAL A 31 -3.88 20.13 5.54
C VAL A 31 -4.78 20.16 6.77
N CYS A 32 -4.29 20.74 7.86
CA CYS A 32 -4.99 20.87 9.13
C CYS A 32 -5.62 19.55 9.61
N ASN A 33 -4.83 18.46 9.64
CA ASN A 33 -5.27 17.10 9.98
C ASN A 33 -6.19 16.40 8.98
N GLN A 34 -6.47 16.97 7.80
CA GLN A 34 -7.34 16.37 6.79
C GLN A 34 -6.53 15.94 5.58
N LYS A 35 -6.89 14.81 4.98
CA LYS A 35 -6.34 14.39 3.68
C LYS A 35 -6.81 15.36 2.61
N GLN A 36 -5.87 15.87 1.83
CA GLN A 36 -6.09 16.86 0.77
C GLN A 36 -5.23 16.50 -0.45
N GLY A 37 -5.53 17.07 -1.62
CA GLY A 37 -4.67 16.98 -2.79
C GLY A 37 -4.52 15.54 -3.29
N ASP A 38 -3.40 15.23 -3.94
CA ASP A 38 -3.16 13.90 -4.48
C ASP A 38 -2.81 12.90 -3.37
N GLY A 39 -3.41 11.71 -3.45
CA GLY A 39 -3.17 10.67 -2.47
C GLY A 39 -3.42 9.26 -2.95
N LEU A 40 -2.90 8.32 -2.18
CA LEU A 40 -3.09 6.90 -2.32
C LEU A 40 -3.65 6.35 -1.01
N LEU A 41 -4.82 5.72 -1.08
CA LEU A 41 -5.44 5.03 0.04
C LEU A 41 -5.50 3.54 -0.29
N ALA A 42 -4.67 2.76 0.41
CA ALA A 42 -4.76 1.32 0.42
C ALA A 42 -5.75 0.88 1.51
N PHE A 43 -6.73 0.08 1.13
CA PHE A 43 -7.71 -0.49 2.04
C PHE A 43 -7.22 -1.83 2.62
N GLU A 44 -7.85 -2.27 3.70
CA GLU A 44 -7.51 -3.54 4.36
C GLU A 44 -7.74 -4.77 3.47
N ASP A 45 -8.68 -4.68 2.52
CA ASP A 45 -9.01 -5.72 1.54
C ASP A 45 -8.00 -5.80 0.38
N GLY A 46 -6.97 -4.94 0.38
CA GLY A 46 -5.96 -4.86 -0.66
C GLY A 46 -6.36 -4.06 -1.89
N SER A 47 -7.58 -3.50 -1.94
CA SER A 47 -7.95 -2.52 -2.96
C SER A 47 -7.20 -1.20 -2.73
N VAL A 48 -6.91 -0.48 -3.80
CA VAL A 48 -6.19 0.79 -3.73
C VAL A 48 -6.95 1.86 -4.48
N TYR A 49 -7.24 2.95 -3.79
CA TYR A 49 -7.66 4.20 -4.42
C TYR A 49 -6.43 5.06 -4.70
N GLN A 50 -6.31 5.54 -5.93
CA GLN A 50 -5.35 6.57 -6.30
C GLN A 50 -6.10 7.74 -6.93
N GLY A 51 -5.97 8.92 -6.35
CA GLY A 51 -6.66 10.11 -6.81
C GLY A 51 -6.62 11.25 -5.79
N THR A 52 -7.44 12.26 -6.02
CA THR A 52 -7.49 13.45 -5.19
C THR A 52 -8.38 13.26 -3.97
N PHE A 53 -8.06 14.03 -2.92
CA PHE A 53 -8.80 14.12 -1.67
C PHE A 53 -9.17 15.59 -1.40
N ASP A 54 -10.41 15.81 -0.95
CA ASP A 54 -10.88 17.10 -0.44
C ASP A 54 -11.51 16.91 0.94
N LYS A 55 -10.83 17.41 1.98
CA LYS A 55 -11.26 17.33 3.39
C LYS A 55 -11.65 15.91 3.77
N ASP A 56 -10.69 14.99 3.64
CA ASP A 56 -10.81 13.55 3.91
C ASP A 56 -11.66 12.72 2.92
N ARG A 57 -12.39 13.36 2.00
CA ARG A 57 -13.22 12.67 1.02
C ARG A 57 -12.45 12.39 -0.26
N MET A 58 -12.59 11.18 -0.77
CA MET A 58 -12.13 10.83 -2.12
C MET A 58 -12.92 11.64 -3.14
N ALA A 59 -12.22 12.37 -4.00
CA ALA A 59 -12.82 13.19 -5.06
C ALA A 59 -12.65 12.50 -6.42
N GLU A 60 -11.61 12.84 -7.18
CA GLU A 60 -11.37 12.30 -8.51
C GLU A 60 -10.27 11.24 -8.45
N GLY A 61 -10.59 10.00 -8.79
CA GLY A 61 -9.61 8.93 -8.72
C GLY A 61 -10.08 7.63 -9.34
N LYS A 62 -9.21 6.63 -9.28
CA LYS A 62 -9.49 5.28 -9.77
C LYS A 62 -9.23 4.27 -8.67
N MET A 63 -10.21 3.41 -8.42
CA MET A 63 -10.01 2.17 -7.68
C MET A 63 -9.26 1.19 -8.57
N ARG A 64 -8.25 0.54 -8.01
CA ARG A 64 -7.57 -0.58 -8.66
C ARG A 64 -7.57 -1.75 -7.69
N ALA A 65 -7.97 -2.92 -8.17
CA ALA A 65 -7.64 -4.16 -7.50
C ALA A 65 -6.11 -4.28 -7.55
N SER A 66 -5.46 -4.35 -6.40
CA SER A 66 -4.01 -4.38 -6.40
C SER A 66 -3.52 -5.76 -6.85
N GLN A 67 -2.93 -5.84 -8.04
CA GLN A 67 -2.07 -6.97 -8.42
C GLN A 67 -0.74 -6.99 -7.65
N GLU A 68 -0.48 -5.94 -6.86
CA GLU A 68 0.70 -5.83 -6.02
C GLU A 68 0.27 -5.89 -4.56
N LEU A 69 0.59 -6.98 -3.88
CA LEU A 69 0.33 -7.12 -2.46
C LEU A 69 1.19 -6.10 -1.69
N TYR A 70 0.62 -4.94 -1.35
CA TYR A 70 1.26 -3.98 -0.45
C TYR A 70 0.98 -4.40 0.99
N SER A 71 1.55 -5.53 1.44
CA SER A 71 1.60 -5.84 2.86
C SER A 71 2.73 -5.04 3.50
N TYR A 72 2.36 -4.02 4.28
CA TYR A 72 3.33 -3.29 5.09
C TYR A 72 3.65 -4.12 6.34
N ILE A 73 4.83 -4.73 6.35
CA ILE A 73 5.36 -5.40 7.54
C ILE A 73 6.14 -4.36 8.35
N ASP A 74 5.59 -3.97 9.50
CA ASP A 74 6.30 -3.11 10.46
C ASP A 74 7.41 -3.91 11.15
N LEU A 75 8.60 -3.90 10.53
CA LEU A 75 9.75 -4.64 11.02
C LEU A 75 10.22 -4.16 12.39
N THR A 76 9.88 -2.94 12.81
CA THR A 76 10.24 -2.44 14.14
C THR A 76 9.56 -3.22 15.27
N LYS A 77 8.49 -3.97 14.96
CA LYS A 77 7.81 -4.87 15.91
C LYS A 77 8.38 -6.29 15.94
N ILE A 78 9.16 -6.66 14.94
CA ILE A 78 9.66 -8.03 14.75
C ILE A 78 11.18 -8.08 15.00
N VAL A 79 11.86 -6.97 14.74
CA VAL A 79 13.32 -6.87 14.77
C VAL A 79 13.71 -5.70 15.69
N PRO A 80 14.55 -5.93 16.72
CA PRO A 80 15.11 -4.88 17.55
C PRO A 80 15.83 -3.80 16.72
N ALA A 81 15.75 -2.54 17.14
CA ALA A 81 16.27 -1.39 16.37
C ALA A 81 17.75 -1.52 16.00
N GLU A 82 18.54 -2.12 16.89
CA GLU A 82 19.98 -2.40 16.72
C GLU A 82 20.32 -3.38 15.59
N GLN A 83 19.37 -4.21 15.15
CA GLN A 83 19.54 -5.17 14.06
C GLN A 83 18.91 -4.70 12.74
N MET A 84 18.21 -3.56 12.76
CA MET A 84 17.35 -3.11 11.65
C MET A 84 18.12 -2.81 10.36
N THR A 85 19.38 -2.35 10.45
CA THR A 85 20.18 -2.01 9.26
C THR A 85 20.64 -3.25 8.49
N VAL A 86 21.09 -4.30 9.19
CA VAL A 86 21.53 -5.56 8.58
C VAL A 86 20.33 -6.39 8.13
N VAL A 87 19.31 -6.52 8.99
CA VAL A 87 18.10 -7.30 8.69
C VAL A 87 17.23 -6.59 7.65
N GLY A 88 17.12 -5.26 7.69
CA GLY A 88 16.33 -4.49 6.73
C GLY A 88 16.82 -4.63 5.29
N ALA A 89 18.14 -4.66 5.07
CA ALA A 89 18.71 -4.89 3.73
C ALA A 89 18.47 -6.32 3.23
N ALA A 90 18.70 -7.32 4.09
CA ALA A 90 18.47 -8.73 3.77
C ALA A 90 16.98 -9.02 3.50
N LEU A 91 16.09 -8.45 4.31
CA LEU A 91 14.65 -8.62 4.17
C LEU A 91 14.11 -7.88 2.95
N ARG A 92 14.59 -6.67 2.65
CA ARG A 92 14.26 -5.97 1.39
C ARG A 92 14.64 -6.84 0.19
N ALA A 93 15.84 -7.43 0.19
CA ALA A 93 16.28 -8.31 -0.89
C ALA A 93 15.43 -9.59 -0.99
N ALA A 94 15.04 -10.19 0.15
CA ALA A 94 14.18 -11.37 0.19
C ALA A 94 12.75 -11.06 -0.30
N LEU A 95 12.15 -9.96 0.18
CA LEU A 95 10.83 -9.50 -0.23
C LEU A 95 10.77 -9.17 -1.73
N ILE A 96 11.80 -8.52 -2.29
CA ILE A 96 11.88 -8.26 -3.73
C ILE A 96 11.95 -9.57 -4.52
N ARG A 97 12.79 -10.53 -4.11
CA ARG A 97 12.90 -11.83 -4.78
C ARG A 97 11.60 -12.63 -4.72
N HIS A 98 10.98 -12.70 -3.54
CA HIS A 98 9.72 -13.42 -3.37
C HIS A 98 8.55 -12.73 -4.06
N ASN A 99 8.48 -11.39 -4.08
CA ASN A 99 7.47 -10.68 -4.87
C ASN A 99 7.59 -10.97 -6.36
N THR A 100 8.80 -11.10 -6.91
CA THR A 100 8.97 -11.51 -8.31
C THR A 100 8.46 -12.92 -8.55
N SER A 101 8.72 -13.87 -7.64
CA SER A 101 8.24 -15.25 -7.73
C SER A 101 6.73 -15.35 -7.58
N ILE A 102 6.14 -14.63 -6.62
CA ILE A 102 4.68 -14.55 -6.42
C ILE A 102 4.00 -13.91 -7.64
N LYS A 103 4.58 -12.83 -8.20
CA LYS A 103 4.08 -12.20 -9.44
C LYS A 103 4.15 -13.18 -10.62
N GLN A 104 5.17 -14.02 -10.71
CA GLN A 104 5.27 -15.05 -11.76
C GLN A 104 4.22 -16.15 -11.57
N SER A 105 4.02 -16.64 -10.35
CA SER A 105 2.97 -17.63 -10.05
C SER A 105 1.58 -17.08 -10.33
N TYR A 106 1.28 -15.85 -9.91
CA TYR A 106 0.00 -15.21 -10.22
C TYR A 106 -0.22 -15.06 -11.73
N ARG A 107 0.79 -14.62 -12.49
CA ARG A 107 0.71 -14.55 -13.96
C ARG A 107 0.47 -15.90 -14.61
N TYR A 108 1.10 -16.96 -14.09
CA TYR A 108 0.89 -18.33 -14.57
C TYR A 108 -0.57 -18.76 -14.38
N PHE A 109 -1.15 -18.56 -13.20
CA PHE A 109 -2.54 -18.95 -12.94
C PHE A 109 -3.58 -18.04 -13.60
N ALA A 110 -3.33 -16.73 -13.68
CA ALA A 110 -4.21 -15.79 -14.38
C ALA A 110 -4.22 -16.02 -15.90
N ALA A 111 -3.12 -16.46 -16.50
CA ALA A 111 -3.08 -16.88 -17.90
C ALA A 111 -3.87 -18.18 -18.13
N TRP A 112 -3.87 -19.08 -17.15
CA TRP A 112 -4.60 -20.34 -17.18
C TRP A 112 -6.13 -20.15 -17.15
N GLU A 113 -6.61 -19.15 -16.39
CA GLU A 113 -8.03 -18.79 -16.38
C GLU A 113 -8.49 -18.17 -17.72
N CYS A 114 -7.58 -17.52 -18.45
CA CYS A 114 -7.84 -17.00 -19.80
C CYS A 114 -7.94 -18.11 -20.86
N GLU A 115 -7.10 -19.15 -20.79
CA GLU A 115 -7.18 -20.30 -21.71
C GLU A 115 -8.39 -21.21 -21.43
N ALA A 116 -8.82 -21.30 -20.17
CA ALA A 116 -9.99 -22.09 -19.79
C ALA A 116 -11.33 -21.49 -20.25
N THR A 117 -11.39 -20.18 -20.50
CA THR A 117 -12.59 -19.51 -21.02
C THR A 117 -12.74 -19.67 -22.53
N ASP A 118 -11.64 -19.76 -23.29
CA ASP A 118 -11.67 -20.04 -24.73
C ASP A 118 -11.94 -21.52 -25.07
N ALA A 119 -11.76 -22.43 -24.11
CA ALA A 119 -11.99 -23.87 -24.30
C ALA A 119 -13.46 -24.32 -24.13
N PHE A 120 -14.36 -23.42 -23.68
CA PHE A 120 -15.79 -23.70 -23.47
C PHE A 120 -16.72 -23.09 -24.54
N GLU A 121 -16.18 -22.43 -25.58
CA GLU A 121 -16.94 -21.97 -26.76
C GLU A 121 -16.58 -22.75 -28.05
N LEU A 122 -16.47 -24.09 -27.98
CA LEU A 122 -16.45 -24.98 -29.16
C LEU A 122 -17.45 -26.13 -29.03
#